data_AF-A0A6M2CVZ7-F1
#
_entry.id   AF-A0A6M2CVZ7-F1
#
_cell.length_a   1.000
_cell.length_b   1.000
_cell.length_c   1.000
_cell.angle_alpha   90.00
_cell.angle_beta   90.00
_cell.angle_gamma   90.00
#
_symmetry.space_group_name_H-M   'P 1'
#
loop_
_entity.id
_entity.type
_entity.pdbx_description
1 polymer ?
#
loop_
_entity_poly.entity_id
_entity_poly.type
_entity_poly.pdbx_seq_one_letter_code
_entity_poly.pdbx_strand_id
1 'polypeptide(L)'
;MFKPGPPCEQAQALSKMLLDILNSSECVNLEKLCIEEGKLSWCLNIDLTCLDYDGNMAEACILAATAALCSVTLPKVDTSDGEVNVLMEREKVDINDGPLAATFAVLADDVIVIDPTHEEECLAAETFTVVLNVDDSICGVHKPGGFALGTGQMCQHVETARKLVKDTRDLLSTALSNVTQCTA
;
A
#
# COMPACT_ATOMS: atom_id res chain seq x y z
N MET A 1 -7.61 22.38 0.43
CA MET A 1 -8.97 22.20 -0.16
C MET A 1 -8.83 21.45 -1.48
N PHE A 2 -9.35 20.21 -1.53
CA PHE A 2 -9.35 19.40 -2.75
C PHE A 2 -10.35 19.96 -3.75
N LYS A 3 -9.93 20.11 -5.00
CA LYS A 3 -10.80 20.61 -6.08
C LYS A 3 -11.09 19.47 -7.05
N PRO A 4 -12.33 19.35 -7.56
CA PRO A 4 -12.62 18.41 -8.63
C PRO A 4 -11.81 18.79 -9.88
N GLY A 5 -11.31 17.78 -10.59
CA GLY A 5 -10.44 17.97 -11.74
C GLY A 5 -9.43 16.84 -11.88
N PRO A 6 -8.44 17.00 -12.77
CA PRO A 6 -7.33 16.05 -12.86
C PRO A 6 -6.58 15.95 -11.52
N PRO A 7 -5.90 14.82 -11.25
CA PRO A 7 -5.18 14.61 -9.99
C PRO A 7 -4.20 15.75 -9.71
N CYS A 8 -4.22 16.28 -8.48
CA CYS A 8 -3.24 17.28 -8.05
C CYS A 8 -1.83 16.67 -7.96
N GLU A 9 -0.80 17.51 -7.85
CA GLU A 9 0.59 17.06 -7.77
C GLU A 9 0.83 16.04 -6.64
N GLN A 10 0.26 16.28 -5.46
CA GLN A 10 0.35 15.35 -4.33
C GLN A 10 -0.29 13.99 -4.66
N ALA A 11 -1.45 13.97 -5.31
CA ALA A 11 -2.10 12.74 -5.74
C ALA A 11 -1.26 12.01 -6.80
N GLN A 12 -0.70 12.73 -7.77
CA GLN A 12 0.18 12.13 -8.79
C GLN A 12 1.45 11.54 -8.17
N ALA A 13 2.10 12.26 -7.25
CA ALA A 13 3.28 11.80 -6.54
C ALA A 13 2.99 10.56 -5.70
N LEU A 14 1.86 10.54 -4.99
CA LEU A 14 1.43 9.39 -4.21
C LEU A 14 1.06 8.19 -5.08
N SER A 15 0.35 8.40 -6.19
CA SER A 15 0.05 7.32 -7.14
C SER A 15 1.33 6.72 -7.74
N LYS A 16 2.31 7.56 -8.09
CA LYS A 16 3.59 7.09 -8.60
C LYS A 16 4.37 6.31 -7.53
N MET A 17 4.44 6.86 -6.32
CA MET A 17 5.08 6.19 -5.18
C MET A 17 4.46 4.82 -4.90
N LEU A 18 3.12 4.74 -4.83
CA LEU A 18 2.40 3.50 -4.58
C LEU A 18 2.69 2.47 -5.68
N LEU A 19 2.68 2.88 -6.95
CA LEU A 19 3.03 2.00 -8.06
C LEU A 19 4.46 1.46 -7.95
N ASP A 20 5.41 2.32 -7.59
CA ASP A 20 6.82 1.91 -7.41
C ASP A 20 6.98 0.94 -6.24
N ILE A 21 6.29 1.20 -5.13
CA ILE A 21 6.25 0.32 -3.95
C ILE A 21 5.68 -1.05 -4.30
N LEU A 22 4.52 -1.11 -4.95
CA LEU A 22 3.86 -2.37 -5.31
C LEU A 22 4.74 -3.19 -6.25
N ASN A 23 5.35 -2.55 -7.26
CA ASN A 23 6.29 -3.20 -8.16
C ASN A 23 7.56 -3.70 -7.44
N SER A 24 8.15 -2.88 -6.55
CA SER A 24 9.35 -3.25 -5.79
C SER A 24 9.12 -4.38 -4.78
N SER A 25 7.89 -4.50 -4.27
CA SER A 25 7.53 -5.49 -3.27
C SER A 25 7.32 -6.89 -3.85
N GLU A 26 7.19 -6.98 -5.18
CA GLU A 26 6.82 -8.22 -5.89
C GLU A 26 5.59 -8.90 -5.27
N CYS A 27 4.65 -8.10 -4.74
CA CYS A 27 3.52 -8.64 -4.01
C CYS A 27 2.50 -9.31 -4.93
N VAL A 28 2.46 -8.94 -6.22
CA VAL A 28 1.59 -9.52 -7.24
C VAL A 28 2.40 -10.40 -8.18
N ASN A 29 2.07 -11.69 -8.24
CA ASN A 29 2.66 -12.60 -9.23
C ASN A 29 2.01 -12.38 -10.61
N LEU A 30 2.71 -11.66 -11.50
CA LEU A 30 2.23 -11.35 -12.85
C LEU A 30 2.10 -12.58 -13.75
N GLU A 31 2.87 -13.66 -13.50
CA GLU A 31 2.79 -14.90 -14.28
C GLU A 31 1.45 -15.59 -14.05
N LYS A 32 0.95 -15.56 -12.81
CA LYS A 32 -0.36 -16.13 -12.44
C LYS A 32 -1.55 -15.34 -12.98
N LEU A 33 -1.32 -14.10 -13.42
CA LEU A 33 -2.32 -13.29 -14.10
C LEU A 33 -2.40 -13.61 -15.60
N CYS A 34 -1.45 -14.36 -16.16
CA CYS A 34 -1.49 -14.77 -17.55
C CYS A 34 -2.48 -15.93 -17.74
N ILE A 35 -3.48 -15.74 -18.61
CA ILE A 35 -4.45 -16.78 -18.96
C ILE A 35 -3.96 -17.55 -20.19
N GLU A 36 -3.57 -16.82 -21.23
CA GLU A 36 -3.01 -17.38 -22.46
C GLU A 36 -1.85 -16.51 -22.96
N GLU A 37 -0.66 -17.12 -23.09
CA GLU A 37 0.57 -16.42 -23.43
C GLU A 37 0.45 -15.66 -24.75
N GLY A 38 0.77 -14.36 -24.71
CA GLY A 38 0.72 -13.48 -25.87
C GLY A 38 -0.69 -13.11 -26.37
N LYS A 39 -1.75 -13.54 -25.68
CA LYS A 39 -3.15 -13.31 -26.08
C LYS A 39 -4.01 -12.68 -25.00
N LEU A 40 -3.98 -13.23 -23.78
CA LEU A 40 -4.91 -12.83 -22.72
C LEU A 40 -4.25 -12.88 -21.34
N SER A 41 -4.36 -11.79 -20.60
CA SER A 41 -3.96 -11.69 -19.20
C SER A 41 -4.91 -10.79 -18.42
N TRP A 42 -4.93 -10.98 -17.11
CA TRP A 42 -5.62 -10.11 -16.18
C TRP A 42 -4.88 -8.78 -16.04
N CYS A 43 -5.64 -7.68 -16.09
CA CYS A 43 -5.19 -6.34 -15.74
C CYS A 43 -5.87 -5.92 -14.44
N LEU A 44 -5.07 -5.72 -13.39
CA LEU A 44 -5.56 -5.24 -12.10
C LEU A 44 -5.43 -3.72 -12.03
N ASN A 45 -6.56 -3.03 -11.87
CA ASN A 45 -6.59 -1.59 -11.64
C ASN A 45 -6.94 -1.33 -10.18
N ILE A 46 -6.16 -0.46 -9.52
CA ILE A 46 -6.38 -0.07 -8.13
C ILE A 46 -6.83 1.40 -8.12
N ASP A 47 -8.07 1.62 -7.75
CA ASP A 47 -8.64 2.95 -7.58
C ASP A 47 -8.75 3.28 -6.10
N LEU A 48 -8.04 4.31 -5.66
CA LEU A 48 -8.09 4.81 -4.28
C LEU A 48 -8.88 6.12 -4.23
N THR A 49 -9.91 6.15 -3.37
CA THR A 49 -10.70 7.35 -3.11
C THR A 49 -10.55 7.75 -1.65
N CYS A 50 -9.89 8.89 -1.41
CA CYS A 50 -9.75 9.45 -0.07
C CYS A 50 -11.04 10.19 0.30
N LEU A 51 -11.74 9.68 1.31
CA LEU A 51 -13.02 10.22 1.78
C LEU A 51 -12.81 11.36 2.78
N ASP A 52 -11.80 11.22 3.63
CA ASP A 52 -11.40 12.21 4.62
C ASP A 52 -9.87 12.29 4.66
N TYR A 53 -9.36 13.48 4.95
CA TYR A 53 -7.92 13.74 5.01
C TYR A 53 -7.60 14.51 6.29
N ASP A 54 -7.12 13.75 7.27
CA ASP A 54 -6.64 14.24 8.55
C ASP A 54 -5.18 13.80 8.81
N GLY A 55 -4.35 13.83 7.76
CA GLY A 55 -2.94 13.41 7.82
C GLY A 55 -2.69 11.98 7.34
N ASN A 56 -1.40 11.62 7.30
CA ASN A 56 -0.83 10.31 6.96
C ASN A 56 -1.44 9.60 5.74
N MET A 57 -1.70 10.36 4.68
CA MET A 57 -2.36 9.84 3.47
C MET A 57 -1.56 8.71 2.80
N ALA A 58 -0.23 8.75 2.87
CA ALA A 58 0.62 7.75 2.23
C ALA A 58 0.46 6.36 2.85
N GLU A 59 0.53 6.26 4.18
CA GLU A 59 0.35 4.98 4.89
C GLU A 59 -1.07 4.45 4.72
N ALA A 60 -2.07 5.31 4.82
CA ALA A 60 -3.47 4.94 4.61
C ALA A 60 -3.70 4.38 3.20
N CYS A 61 -3.13 5.00 2.16
CA CYS A 61 -3.23 4.53 0.78
C CYS A 61 -2.51 3.18 0.56
N ILE A 62 -1.32 2.99 1.14
CA ILE A 62 -0.58 1.72 1.04
C ILE A 62 -1.36 0.60 1.74
N LEU A 63 -1.85 0.85 2.96
CA LEU A 63 -2.67 -0.11 3.70
C LEU A 63 -3.93 -0.49 2.93
N ALA A 64 -4.66 0.50 2.39
CA ALA A 64 -5.87 0.27 1.61
C ALA A 64 -5.60 -0.53 0.32
N ALA A 65 -4.54 -0.20 -0.41
CA ALA A 65 -4.15 -0.92 -1.62
C ALA A 65 -3.75 -2.37 -1.30
N THR A 66 -2.94 -2.58 -0.28
CA THR A 66 -2.53 -3.92 0.18
C THR A 66 -3.73 -4.74 0.63
N ALA A 67 -4.65 -4.17 1.42
CA ALA A 67 -5.87 -4.84 1.84
C ALA A 67 -6.78 -5.22 0.65
N ALA A 68 -6.93 -4.32 -0.32
CA ALA A 68 -7.71 -4.58 -1.53
C ALA A 68 -7.11 -5.71 -2.37
N LEU A 69 -5.78 -5.73 -2.53
CA LEU A 69 -5.09 -6.81 -3.22
C LEU A 69 -5.23 -8.13 -2.45
N CYS A 70 -4.98 -8.18 -1.15
CA CYS A 70 -5.08 -9.42 -0.36
C CYS A 70 -6.49 -10.03 -0.33
N SER A 71 -7.54 -9.23 -0.58
CA SER A 71 -8.94 -9.67 -0.62
C SER A 71 -9.50 -9.90 -2.03
N VAL A 72 -8.72 -9.62 -3.08
CA VAL A 72 -9.20 -9.70 -4.47
C VAL A 72 -9.49 -11.14 -4.88
N THR A 73 -10.61 -11.33 -5.58
CA THR A 73 -10.97 -12.60 -6.22
C THR A 73 -11.30 -12.39 -7.70
N LEU A 74 -10.68 -13.21 -8.54
CA LEU A 74 -10.87 -13.16 -10.00
C LEU A 74 -11.81 -14.29 -10.43
N PRO A 75 -12.69 -14.06 -11.40
CA PRO A 75 -13.47 -15.15 -11.97
C PRO A 75 -12.53 -16.12 -12.72
N LYS A 76 -12.84 -17.41 -12.66
CA LYS A 76 -12.12 -18.41 -13.45
C LYS A 76 -12.39 -18.17 -14.94
N VAL A 77 -11.38 -18.43 -15.77
CA VAL A 77 -11.48 -18.31 -17.23
C VAL A 77 -11.18 -19.66 -17.85
N ASP A 78 -12.08 -20.13 -18.71
CA ASP A 78 -11.90 -21.33 -19.53
C ASP A 78 -11.68 -20.92 -20.99
N THR A 79 -10.64 -21.46 -21.61
CA THR A 79 -10.26 -21.22 -23.01
C THR A 79 -10.24 -22.51 -23.85
N SER A 80 -10.80 -23.61 -23.33
CA SER A 80 -10.74 -24.95 -23.95
C SER A 80 -11.37 -25.01 -25.35
N ASP A 81 -12.43 -24.24 -25.58
CA ASP A 81 -13.18 -24.21 -26.84
C ASP A 81 -12.63 -23.20 -27.87
N GLY A 82 -11.51 -22.55 -27.56
CA GLY A 82 -10.95 -21.46 -28.38
C GLY A 82 -11.66 -20.11 -28.24
N GLU A 83 -12.70 -20.05 -27.40
CA GLU A 83 -13.37 -18.82 -26.95
C GLU A 83 -13.05 -18.54 -25.47
N VAL A 84 -13.13 -17.27 -25.07
CA VAL A 84 -12.88 -16.85 -23.68
C VAL A 84 -14.18 -16.95 -22.88
N ASN A 85 -14.30 -17.98 -22.06
CA ASN A 85 -15.46 -18.20 -21.19
C ASN A 85 -15.15 -17.77 -19.75
N VAL A 86 -15.75 -16.68 -19.30
CA VAL A 86 -15.64 -16.21 -17.91
C VAL A 86 -16.68 -16.92 -17.05
N LEU A 87 -16.23 -17.67 -16.05
CA LEU A 87 -17.08 -18.45 -15.17
C LEU A 87 -17.58 -17.62 -13.98
N MET A 88 -18.69 -18.06 -13.38
CA MET A 88 -19.23 -17.46 -12.15
C MET A 88 -18.39 -17.80 -10.90
N GLU A 89 -17.67 -18.92 -10.94
CA GLU A 89 -16.75 -19.31 -9.87
C GLU A 89 -15.56 -18.35 -9.82
N ARG A 90 -15.24 -17.86 -8.62
CA ARG A 90 -14.11 -16.96 -8.39
C ARG A 90 -13.04 -17.67 -7.59
N GLU A 91 -11.78 -17.36 -7.89
CA GLU A 91 -10.62 -17.85 -7.17
C GLU A 91 -9.84 -16.70 -6.56
N LYS A 92 -9.21 -16.97 -5.43
CA LYS A 92 -8.31 -16.01 -4.79
C LYS A 92 -7.03 -15.92 -5.61
N VAL A 93 -6.61 -14.68 -5.87
CA VAL A 93 -5.32 -14.45 -6.53
C VAL A 93 -4.21 -14.68 -5.52
N ASP A 94 -3.14 -15.34 -5.96
CA ASP A 94 -1.96 -15.51 -5.13
C ASP A 94 -1.19 -14.19 -5.09
N ILE A 95 -1.56 -13.38 -4.10
CA ILE A 95 -0.91 -12.11 -3.77
C ILE A 95 -0.24 -12.32 -2.41
N ASN A 96 1.07 -12.07 -2.36
CA ASN A 96 1.82 -12.08 -1.10
C ASN A 96 1.24 -11.01 -0.15
N ASP A 97 1.48 -11.09 1.16
CA ASP A 97 0.88 -10.18 2.18
C ASP A 97 1.29 -8.68 2.08
N GLY A 98 1.74 -8.24 0.91
CA GLY A 98 1.91 -6.87 0.43
C GLY A 98 2.91 -6.03 1.21
N PRO A 99 3.26 -4.84 0.72
CA PRO A 99 3.99 -3.87 1.52
C PRO A 99 3.05 -3.17 2.51
N LEU A 100 3.57 -2.84 3.67
CA LEU A 100 2.92 -1.94 4.64
C LEU A 100 3.90 -0.83 5.01
N ALA A 101 3.38 0.27 5.55
CA ALA A 101 4.16 1.46 5.82
C ALA A 101 3.99 1.92 7.26
N ALA A 102 4.94 2.75 7.70
CA ALA A 102 4.86 3.54 8.92
C ALA A 102 5.36 4.95 8.63
N THR A 103 4.55 5.96 8.92
CA THR A 103 4.89 7.37 8.72
C THR A 103 5.28 8.04 10.03
N PHE A 104 6.31 8.88 9.94
CA PHE A 104 6.89 9.63 11.03
C PHE A 104 6.87 11.12 10.68
N ALA A 105 6.56 11.93 11.69
CA ALA A 105 6.71 13.37 11.66
C ALA A 105 7.69 13.80 12.76
N VAL A 106 8.67 14.63 12.40
CA VAL A 106 9.61 15.25 13.32
C VAL A 106 9.16 16.68 13.57
N LEU A 107 8.69 16.94 14.79
CA LEU A 107 8.27 18.26 15.27
C LEU A 107 9.48 19.06 15.77
N ALA A 108 9.22 20.28 16.27
CA ALA A 108 10.22 21.05 16.99
C ALA A 108 10.81 20.27 18.19
N ASP A 109 12.06 20.58 18.54
CA ASP A 109 12.82 19.94 19.63
C ASP A 109 13.08 18.43 19.43
N ASP A 110 13.16 17.97 18.17
CA ASP A 110 13.43 16.57 17.78
C ASP A 110 12.38 15.56 18.32
N VAL A 111 11.18 16.04 18.64
CA VAL A 111 10.06 15.19 19.06
C VAL A 111 9.51 14.45 17.84
N ILE A 112 9.45 13.12 17.90
CA ILE A 112 8.96 12.29 16.81
C ILE A 112 7.55 11.80 17.14
N VAL A 113 6.65 12.00 16.19
CA VAL A 113 5.28 11.50 16.20
C VAL A 113 5.15 10.43 15.11
N ILE A 114 4.40 9.38 15.42
CA ILE A 114 4.04 8.30 14.50
C ILE A 114 2.57 8.49 14.15
N ASP A 115 2.21 8.23 12.89
CA ASP A 115 0.84 8.44 12.38
C ASP A 115 0.35 9.88 12.60
N PRO A 116 1.03 10.87 11.97
CA PRO A 116 0.75 12.28 12.23
C PRO A 116 -0.62 12.69 11.69
N THR A 117 -1.36 13.41 12.53
CA THR A 117 -2.57 14.15 12.14
C THR A 117 -2.24 15.29 11.19
N HIS A 118 -3.25 15.88 10.56
CA HIS A 118 -3.05 17.02 9.65
C HIS A 118 -2.36 18.21 10.37
N GLU A 119 -2.71 18.47 11.62
CA GLU A 119 -2.09 19.53 12.42
C GLU A 119 -0.60 19.22 12.70
N GLU A 120 -0.27 17.98 13.03
CA GLU A 120 1.10 17.54 13.27
C GLU A 120 1.94 17.58 11.99
N GLU A 121 1.39 17.15 10.84
CA GLU A 121 2.05 17.29 9.53
C GLU A 121 2.34 18.76 9.20
N CYS A 122 1.42 19.68 9.51
CA CYS A 122 1.60 21.10 9.24
C CYS A 122 2.68 21.74 10.13
N LEU A 123 2.90 21.21 11.34
CA LEU A 123 3.91 21.69 12.29
C LEU A 123 5.24 20.95 12.18
N ALA A 124 5.27 19.83 11.45
CA ALA A 124 6.46 19.02 11.28
C ALA A 124 7.55 19.77 10.50
N ALA A 125 8.76 19.73 11.04
CA ALA A 125 9.97 20.14 10.34
C ALA A 125 10.32 19.14 9.23
N GLU A 126 9.96 17.87 9.43
CA GLU A 126 10.18 16.80 8.47
C GLU A 126 9.13 15.71 8.60
N THR A 127 8.72 15.14 7.46
CA THR A 127 7.93 13.92 7.41
C THR A 127 8.60 12.88 6.52
N PHE A 128 8.52 11.61 6.91
CA PHE A 128 8.98 10.51 6.09
C PHE A 128 8.18 9.24 6.38
N THR A 129 8.04 8.41 5.36
CA THR A 129 7.33 7.13 5.42
C THR A 129 8.29 6.01 5.08
N VAL A 130 8.39 5.00 5.95
CA VAL A 130 9.18 3.79 5.72
C VAL A 130 8.22 2.69 5.30
N VAL A 131 8.52 2.04 4.17
CA VAL A 131 7.69 0.97 3.61
C VAL A 131 8.44 -0.35 3.69
N LEU A 132 7.83 -1.33 4.31
CA LEU A 132 8.40 -2.63 4.61
C LEU A 132 7.58 -3.75 3.95
N ASN A 133 8.27 -4.74 3.41
CA ASN A 133 7.65 -5.95 2.91
C ASN A 133 7.38 -6.93 4.08
N VAL A 134 6.84 -8.10 3.75
CA VAL A 134 6.53 -9.18 4.69
C VAL A 134 7.78 -9.76 5.36
N ASP A 135 8.93 -9.72 4.68
CA ASP A 135 10.23 -10.21 5.16
C ASP A 135 11.05 -9.16 5.93
N ASP A 136 10.43 -8.05 6.35
CA ASP A 136 11.07 -6.89 6.99
C ASP A 136 12.11 -6.16 6.10
N SER A 137 12.17 -6.48 4.80
CA SER A 137 12.97 -5.73 3.83
C SER A 137 12.32 -4.38 3.51
N ILE A 138 13.15 -3.37 3.22
CA ILE A 138 12.66 -2.03 2.88
C ILE A 138 12.31 -2.01 1.39
N CYS A 139 11.03 -1.86 1.08
CA CYS A 139 10.55 -1.64 -0.29
C CYS A 139 10.85 -0.21 -0.75
N GLY A 140 10.73 0.75 0.16
CA GLY A 140 10.94 2.15 -0.16
C GLY A 140 10.94 3.06 1.07
N VAL A 141 11.53 4.23 0.90
CA VAL A 141 11.42 5.34 1.85
C VAL A 141 10.91 6.54 1.09
N HIS A 142 9.77 7.08 1.51
CA HIS A 142 9.23 8.30 0.95
C HIS A 142 9.55 9.47 1.88
N LYS A 143 10.26 10.46 1.36
CA LYS A 143 10.60 11.69 2.06
C LYS A 143 10.31 12.87 1.13
N PRO A 144 9.13 13.51 1.23
CA PRO A 144 8.70 14.57 0.31
C PRO A 144 9.45 15.90 0.51
N GLY A 145 10.25 16.03 1.57
CA GLY A 145 11.04 17.21 1.87
C GLY A 145 11.55 17.21 3.31
N GLY A 146 11.88 18.39 3.83
CA GLY A 146 12.33 18.58 5.21
C GLY A 146 13.85 18.64 5.38
N PHE A 147 14.30 18.45 6.62
CA PHE A 147 15.70 18.53 7.00
C PHE A 147 16.47 17.25 6.66
N ALA A 148 17.79 17.25 6.82
CA ALA A 148 18.58 16.03 6.65
C ALA A 148 18.57 15.24 7.96
N LEU A 149 18.05 14.00 7.94
CA LEU A 149 18.15 13.09 9.07
C LEU A 149 19.54 12.46 9.12
N GLY A 150 20.07 12.35 10.33
CA GLY A 150 21.27 11.55 10.56
C GLY A 150 21.01 10.08 10.25
N THR A 151 21.99 9.39 9.70
CA THR A 151 21.88 7.96 9.37
C THR A 151 21.56 7.11 10.61
N GLY A 152 22.11 7.46 11.78
CA GLY A 152 21.82 6.78 13.04
C GLY A 152 20.35 6.91 13.47
N GLN A 153 19.75 8.11 13.31
CA GLN A 153 18.34 8.34 13.60
C GLN A 153 17.45 7.56 12.65
N MET A 154 17.76 7.60 11.34
CA MET A 154 17.02 6.82 10.34
C MET A 154 17.00 5.33 10.67
N CYS A 155 18.14 4.74 11.06
CA CYS A 155 18.18 3.34 11.48
C CYS A 155 17.27 3.05 12.68
N GLN A 156 17.23 3.94 13.67
CA GLN A 156 16.32 3.80 14.83
C GLN A 156 14.85 3.89 14.40
N HIS A 157 14.51 4.80 13.48
CA HIS A 157 13.15 4.91 12.96
C HIS A 157 12.73 3.69 12.16
N VAL A 158 13.63 3.10 11.37
CA VAL A 158 13.37 1.84 10.66
C VAL A 158 13.12 0.69 11.64
N GLU A 159 13.85 0.60 12.74
CA GLU A 159 13.59 -0.41 13.78
C GLU A 159 12.22 -0.23 14.45
N THR A 160 11.82 1.01 14.70
CA THR A 160 10.48 1.33 15.20
C THR A 160 9.40 1.00 14.17
N ALA A 161 9.64 1.33 12.89
CA ALA A 161 8.75 1.01 11.77
C ALA A 161 8.50 -0.49 11.67
N ARG A 162 9.53 -1.34 11.83
CA ARG A 162 9.36 -2.81 11.82
C ARG A 162 8.38 -3.29 12.89
N LYS A 163 8.44 -2.74 14.10
CA LYS A 163 7.52 -3.10 15.18
C LYS A 163 6.09 -2.69 14.84
N LEU A 164 5.91 -1.44 14.40
CA LEU A 164 4.59 -0.90 14.04
C LEU A 164 3.96 -1.65 12.87
N VAL A 165 4.73 -1.88 11.80
CA VAL A 165 4.25 -2.61 10.62
C VAL A 165 3.83 -4.03 10.97
N LYS A 166 4.53 -4.69 11.91
CA LYS A 166 4.13 -6.00 12.41
C LYS A 166 2.77 -5.95 13.10
N ASP A 167 2.57 -4.99 14.00
CA ASP A 167 1.29 -4.82 14.70
C ASP A 167 0.16 -4.50 13.69
N THR A 168 0.41 -3.62 12.72
CA THR A 168 -0.54 -3.29 11.64
C THR A 168 -0.87 -4.52 10.78
N ARG A 169 0.11 -5.38 10.50
CA ARG A 169 -0.11 -6.62 9.75
C ARG A 169 -0.97 -7.61 10.52
N ASP A 170 -0.76 -7.76 11.82
CA ASP A 170 -1.60 -8.61 12.67
C ASP A 170 -3.06 -8.10 12.68
N LEU A 171 -3.26 -6.78 12.74
CA LEU A 171 -4.58 -6.16 12.62
C LEU A 171 -5.21 -6.39 11.23
N LEU A 172 -4.44 -6.21 10.16
CA LEU A 172 -4.90 -6.44 8.79
C LEU A 172 -5.32 -7.90 8.58
N SER A 173 -4.50 -8.86 9.02
CA SER A 173 -4.82 -10.28 8.90
C SER A 173 -6.09 -10.66 9.66
N THR A 174 -6.28 -10.08 10.86
CA THR A 174 -7.50 -10.23 11.65
C THR A 174 -8.71 -9.67 10.91
N ALA A 175 -8.60 -8.46 10.35
CA ALA A 175 -9.67 -7.84 9.58
C ALA A 175 -10.04 -8.65 8.33
N LEU A 176 -9.06 -9.13 7.56
CA LEU A 176 -9.28 -9.95 6.37
C LEU A 176 -9.96 -11.29 6.69
N SER A 177 -9.62 -11.89 7.84
CA SER A 177 -10.25 -13.13 8.29
C SER A 177 -11.75 -12.93 8.60
N ASN A 178 -12.11 -11.79 9.19
CA ASN A 178 -13.51 -11.45 9.48
C ASN A 178 -14.32 -11.19 8.20
N VAL A 179 -13.72 -10.51 7.21
CA VAL A 179 -14.38 -10.27 5.91
C VAL A 179 -14.71 -11.59 5.22
N THR A 180 -13.76 -12.54 5.23
CA THR A 180 -13.95 -13.86 4.61
C THR A 180 -15.11 -14.63 5.25
N GLN A 181 -15.30 -14.51 6.57
CA GLN A 181 -16.42 -15.13 7.30
C GLN A 181 -17.79 -14.50 7.00
N CYS A 182 -17.84 -13.22 6.62
CA CYS A 182 -19.09 -12.54 6.27
C CYS A 182 -19.53 -12.79 4.81
N THR A 183 -18.61 -13.18 3.92
CA THR A 183 -18.87 -13.45 2.51
C THR A 183 -19.11 -14.92 2.17
N ALA A 184 -18.94 -15.82 3.15
CA ALA A 184 -19.22 -17.26 3.05
C ALA A 184 -20.65 -17.57 3.53
#